data_AF-H3SBK5-F1
#
_entry.id   AF-H3SBK5-F1
#
_cell.length_a   1.000
_cell.length_b   1.000
_cell.length_c   1.000
_cell.angle_alpha   90.00
_cell.angle_beta   90.00
_cell.angle_gamma   90.00
#
_symmetry.space_group_name_H-M   'P 1'
#
loop_
_entity.id
_entity.type
_entity.pdbx_description
1 polymer ?
#
loop_
_entity_poly.entity_id
_entity_poly.type
_entity_poly.pdbx_seq_one_letter_code
_entity_poly.pdbx_strand_id
1 'polypeptide(L)'
;MPFNKKLPEWKAAGIQPPESKRLKGWEVEDRPPADWLNWQMNTTYEALQELHEKAAEKDDVSKALKDAKEYTDKKAQAITPESIGAETPAGAQSKADAAKQAAEEKIADHANNTQVHVSATDRQEWDEAAAEVSDAPAKELTFTPGLQVVESEQDAPFQMGEVKGRTLINLLGRVGDCENTADWSAPGPGVKALSTERVYGSFSIEVASTKEEQAGFGIRSNGAVKDLTKHYIAIGHVRNVSAQYVHLSFAEVKVENNVTSWFKSNGTVKSNQFTYAYVVVSPEELAGKEKVEVYVRGVASGADQKIGADGIGLYEITAAEYDAIATMTPEQVAERYPYVDSMTNVKNPYAIV
;
A
#
# COMPACT_ATOMS: atom_id res chain seq x y z
N MET A 1 -73.90 -77.41 4.90
CA MET A 1 -74.80 -78.17 5.79
C MET A 1 -75.67 -79.03 4.90
N PRO A 2 -75.67 -80.36 5.05
CA PRO A 2 -76.48 -81.24 4.21
C PRO A 2 -77.97 -81.04 4.51
N PHE A 3 -78.79 -81.01 3.48
CA PHE A 3 -80.24 -80.94 3.64
C PHE A 3 -80.77 -82.32 4.09
N ASN A 4 -81.35 -82.37 5.30
CA ASN A 4 -81.72 -83.65 5.94
C ASN A 4 -83.11 -84.18 5.52
N LYS A 5 -83.96 -83.37 4.88
CA LYS A 5 -85.30 -83.77 4.45
C LYS A 5 -85.35 -83.88 2.93
N LYS A 6 -85.99 -84.96 2.44
CA LYS A 6 -86.29 -85.11 1.02
C LYS A 6 -87.34 -84.07 0.61
N LEU A 7 -87.12 -83.44 -0.55
CA LEU A 7 -88.08 -82.49 -1.09
C LEU A 7 -89.38 -83.23 -1.47
N PRO A 8 -90.56 -82.62 -1.23
CA PRO A 8 -91.83 -83.18 -1.66
C PRO A 8 -91.91 -83.13 -3.19
N GLU A 9 -91.74 -84.28 -3.82
CA GLU A 9 -91.71 -84.40 -5.27
C GLU A 9 -93.10 -84.20 -5.88
N TRP A 10 -93.25 -83.15 -6.70
CA TRP A 10 -94.48 -82.86 -7.42
C TRP A 10 -94.18 -82.62 -8.89
N LYS A 11 -94.48 -83.61 -9.74
CA LYS A 11 -94.12 -83.62 -11.18
C LYS A 11 -95.24 -83.19 -12.12
N ALA A 12 -96.46 -82.99 -11.60
CA ALA A 12 -97.57 -82.53 -12.43
C ALA A 12 -97.39 -81.03 -12.73
N ALA A 13 -97.06 -80.69 -13.99
CA ALA A 13 -96.74 -79.31 -14.39
C ALA A 13 -97.93 -78.34 -14.27
N GLY A 14 -99.16 -78.83 -14.38
CA GLY A 14 -100.37 -78.00 -14.27
C GLY A 14 -100.46 -76.90 -15.33
N ILE A 15 -101.32 -75.91 -15.08
CA ILE A 15 -101.50 -74.73 -15.92
C ILE A 15 -101.34 -73.50 -15.05
N GLN A 16 -100.57 -72.52 -15.52
CA GLN A 16 -100.38 -71.29 -14.77
C GLN A 16 -101.71 -70.53 -14.58
N PRO A 17 -102.05 -70.12 -13.35
CA PRO A 17 -103.22 -69.29 -13.12
C PRO A 17 -103.09 -67.93 -13.83
N PRO A 18 -104.22 -67.31 -14.24
CA PRO A 18 -104.20 -65.98 -14.80
C PRO A 18 -103.56 -64.98 -13.83
N GLU A 19 -102.93 -63.94 -14.38
CA GLU A 19 -102.19 -62.95 -13.60
C GLU A 19 -103.03 -62.31 -12.48
N SER A 20 -104.32 -62.06 -12.73
CA SER A 20 -105.24 -61.54 -11.72
C SER A 20 -105.28 -62.39 -10.45
N LYS A 21 -105.25 -63.73 -10.57
CA LYS A 21 -105.23 -64.65 -9.43
C LYS A 21 -103.83 -64.83 -8.84
N ARG A 22 -102.76 -64.75 -9.64
CA ARG A 22 -101.38 -64.74 -9.12
C ARG A 22 -101.08 -63.49 -8.28
N LEU A 23 -101.74 -62.36 -8.58
CA LEU A 23 -101.59 -61.11 -7.83
C LEU A 23 -102.51 -61.03 -6.61
N LYS A 24 -103.78 -61.44 -6.71
CA LYS A 24 -104.77 -61.31 -5.62
C LYS A 24 -104.84 -62.52 -4.68
N GLY A 25 -104.42 -63.70 -5.13
CA GLY A 25 -104.56 -64.96 -4.39
C GLY A 25 -105.94 -65.60 -4.53
N TRP A 26 -106.16 -66.68 -3.77
CA TRP A 26 -107.45 -67.36 -3.64
C TRP A 26 -108.30 -66.69 -2.56
N GLU A 27 -109.53 -66.31 -2.91
CA GLU A 27 -110.52 -65.77 -1.96
C GLU A 27 -111.34 -66.92 -1.33
N VAL A 28 -112.05 -66.62 -0.23
CA VAL A 28 -112.66 -67.65 0.65
C VAL A 28 -113.65 -68.59 -0.06
N GLU A 29 -114.31 -68.13 -1.14
CA GLU A 29 -115.24 -68.96 -1.93
C GLU A 29 -114.67 -69.42 -3.29
N ASP A 30 -113.41 -69.11 -3.60
CA ASP A 30 -112.77 -69.60 -4.82
C ASP A 30 -112.57 -71.11 -4.76
N ARG A 31 -112.90 -71.78 -5.88
CA ARG A 31 -112.60 -73.19 -6.10
C ARG A 31 -111.55 -73.32 -7.20
N PRO A 32 -110.25 -73.19 -6.89
CA PRO A 32 -109.20 -73.24 -7.90
C PRO A 32 -109.20 -74.59 -8.62
N PRO A 33 -109.08 -74.60 -9.97
CA PRO A 33 -108.81 -75.81 -10.73
C PRO A 33 -107.56 -76.54 -10.22
N ALA A 34 -107.59 -77.87 -10.24
CA ALA A 34 -106.46 -78.69 -9.81
C ALA A 34 -105.16 -78.37 -10.57
N ASP A 35 -105.26 -78.03 -11.86
CA ASP A 35 -104.11 -77.67 -12.69
C ASP A 35 -103.39 -76.41 -12.20
N TRP A 36 -104.11 -75.47 -11.60
CA TRP A 36 -103.52 -74.25 -11.05
C TRP A 36 -102.70 -74.53 -9.79
N LEU A 37 -103.18 -75.44 -8.94
CA LEU A 37 -102.45 -75.88 -7.75
C LEU A 37 -101.24 -76.77 -8.13
N ASN A 38 -101.42 -77.64 -9.12
CA ASN A 38 -100.34 -78.47 -9.67
C ASN A 38 -99.17 -77.62 -10.16
N TRP A 39 -99.46 -76.55 -10.91
CA TRP A 39 -98.44 -75.62 -11.39
C TRP A 39 -97.63 -75.00 -10.24
N GLN A 40 -98.31 -74.47 -9.23
CA GLN A 40 -97.64 -73.86 -8.08
C GLN A 40 -96.75 -74.87 -7.33
N MET A 41 -97.26 -76.07 -7.09
CA MET A 41 -96.53 -77.11 -6.35
C MET A 41 -95.31 -77.62 -7.13
N ASN A 42 -95.45 -77.86 -8.44
CA ASN A 42 -94.35 -78.32 -9.28
C ASN A 42 -93.26 -77.26 -9.44
N THR A 43 -93.61 -76.00 -9.74
CA THR A 43 -92.60 -74.92 -9.86
C THR A 43 -91.85 -74.70 -8.54
N THR A 44 -92.55 -74.83 -7.39
CA THR A 44 -91.89 -74.73 -6.08
C THR A 44 -90.93 -75.90 -5.83
N TYR A 45 -91.29 -77.12 -6.24
CA TYR A 45 -90.41 -78.28 -6.13
C TYR A 45 -89.14 -78.11 -6.97
N GLU A 46 -89.28 -77.72 -8.24
CA GLU A 46 -88.15 -77.55 -9.16
C GLU A 46 -87.15 -76.49 -8.68
N ALA A 47 -87.64 -75.34 -8.21
CA ALA A 47 -86.79 -74.28 -7.66
C ALA A 47 -86.01 -74.73 -6.41
N LEU A 48 -86.65 -75.51 -5.54
CA LEU A 48 -85.99 -76.06 -4.34
C LEU A 48 -84.98 -77.16 -4.70
N GLN A 49 -85.27 -77.96 -5.73
CA GLN A 49 -84.34 -78.98 -6.23
C GLN A 49 -83.08 -78.34 -6.79
N GLU A 50 -83.21 -77.30 -7.62
CA GLU A 50 -82.06 -76.55 -8.16
C GLU A 50 -81.17 -75.98 -7.04
N LEU A 51 -81.79 -75.48 -5.98
CA LEU A 51 -81.07 -74.91 -4.83
C LEU A 51 -80.35 -75.99 -4.00
N HIS A 52 -80.92 -77.19 -3.87
CA HIS A 52 -80.25 -78.34 -3.27
C HIS A 52 -79.02 -78.78 -4.08
N GLU A 53 -79.13 -78.85 -5.40
CA GLU A 53 -78.06 -79.32 -6.29
C GLU A 53 -76.88 -78.33 -6.31
N LYS A 54 -77.15 -77.02 -6.43
CA LYS A 54 -76.08 -75.99 -6.49
C LYS A 54 -75.39 -75.71 -5.16
N ALA A 55 -76.05 -75.98 -4.02
CA ALA A 55 -75.42 -75.78 -2.71
C ALA A 55 -74.31 -76.80 -2.39
N ALA A 56 -74.27 -77.94 -3.09
CA ALA A 56 -73.25 -78.98 -2.90
C ALA A 56 -71.85 -78.58 -3.42
N GLU A 57 -71.75 -77.63 -4.35
CA GLU A 57 -70.47 -77.19 -4.95
C GLU A 57 -69.57 -76.39 -3.97
N LYS A 58 -70.09 -75.96 -2.81
CA LYS A 58 -69.35 -75.12 -1.85
C LYS A 58 -68.25 -75.88 -1.07
N ASP A 59 -68.37 -77.19 -0.94
CA ASP A 59 -67.39 -78.02 -0.21
C ASP A 59 -66.08 -78.20 -1.00
N ASP A 60 -66.13 -78.21 -2.34
CA ASP A 60 -64.94 -78.33 -3.20
C ASP A 60 -64.06 -77.07 -3.18
N VAL A 61 -64.67 -75.89 -3.12
CA VAL A 61 -63.97 -74.59 -3.04
C VAL A 61 -63.15 -74.49 -1.74
N SER A 62 -63.69 -75.02 -0.64
CA SER A 62 -63.04 -74.95 0.67
C SER A 62 -61.78 -75.83 0.75
N LYS A 63 -61.77 -76.96 0.04
CA LYS A 63 -60.62 -77.87 -0.03
C LYS A 63 -59.48 -77.28 -0.85
N ALA A 64 -59.79 -76.72 -2.02
CA ALA A 64 -58.78 -76.10 -2.90
C ALA A 64 -58.02 -74.94 -2.23
N LEU A 65 -58.72 -74.13 -1.42
CA LEU A 65 -58.11 -73.03 -0.65
C LEU A 65 -57.11 -73.51 0.39
N LYS A 66 -57.37 -74.65 1.03
CA LYS A 66 -56.49 -75.20 2.07
C LYS A 66 -55.19 -75.75 1.47
N ASP A 67 -55.31 -76.49 0.37
CA ASP A 67 -54.16 -77.12 -0.31
C ASP A 67 -53.21 -76.06 -0.92
N ALA A 68 -53.76 -74.98 -1.48
CA ALA A 68 -52.96 -73.87 -2.01
C ALA A 68 -52.13 -73.18 -0.92
N LYS A 69 -52.72 -72.96 0.26
CA LYS A 69 -52.02 -72.32 1.38
C LYS A 69 -50.85 -73.17 1.89
N GLU A 70 -51.05 -74.48 2.06
CA GLU A 70 -50.01 -75.40 2.54
C GLU A 70 -48.82 -75.48 1.57
N TYR A 71 -49.06 -75.43 0.27
CA TYR A 71 -48.00 -75.42 -0.75
C TYR A 71 -47.15 -74.14 -0.67
N THR A 72 -47.78 -72.96 -0.55
CA THR A 72 -47.08 -71.68 -0.47
C THR A 72 -46.24 -71.58 0.81
N ASP A 73 -46.80 -71.98 1.95
CA ASP A 73 -46.09 -71.92 3.24
C ASP A 73 -44.84 -72.83 3.25
N LYS A 74 -44.92 -74.04 2.65
CA LYS A 74 -43.77 -74.95 2.50
C LYS A 74 -42.66 -74.36 1.63
N LYS A 75 -43.01 -73.67 0.54
CA LYS A 75 -42.01 -73.06 -0.36
C LYS A 75 -41.34 -71.85 0.26
N ALA A 76 -42.05 -71.05 1.05
CA ALA A 76 -41.49 -69.90 1.75
C ALA A 76 -40.48 -70.32 2.84
N GLN A 77 -40.77 -71.40 3.58
CA GLN A 77 -39.86 -71.91 4.63
C GLN A 77 -38.55 -72.52 4.08
N ALA A 78 -38.49 -72.87 2.80
CA ALA A 78 -37.32 -73.48 2.18
C ALA A 78 -36.29 -72.46 1.63
N ILE A 79 -36.58 -71.17 1.68
CA ILE A 79 -35.68 -70.12 1.19
C ILE A 79 -34.74 -69.69 2.33
N THR A 80 -33.48 -70.06 2.23
CA THR A 80 -32.41 -69.59 3.14
C THR A 80 -31.47 -68.61 2.41
N PRO A 81 -30.70 -67.77 3.12
CA PRO A 81 -29.69 -66.89 2.51
C PRO A 81 -28.72 -67.64 1.58
N GLU A 82 -28.34 -68.87 1.93
CA GLU A 82 -27.47 -69.73 1.13
C GLU A 82 -28.15 -70.16 -0.18
N SER A 83 -29.46 -70.42 -0.15
CA SER A 83 -30.24 -70.84 -1.32
C SER A 83 -30.40 -69.76 -2.40
N ILE A 84 -30.20 -68.49 -2.03
CA ILE A 84 -30.25 -67.33 -2.94
C ILE A 84 -28.86 -66.76 -3.25
N GLY A 85 -27.79 -67.40 -2.74
CA GLY A 85 -26.42 -66.90 -2.90
C GLY A 85 -26.18 -65.54 -2.23
N ALA A 86 -26.88 -65.24 -1.12
CA ALA A 86 -26.66 -64.02 -0.37
C ALA A 86 -25.25 -64.02 0.24
N GLU A 87 -24.57 -62.88 0.13
CA GLU A 87 -23.23 -62.70 0.70
C GLU A 87 -23.27 -62.88 2.22
N THR A 88 -22.22 -63.51 2.76
CA THR A 88 -22.11 -63.70 4.20
C THR A 88 -21.62 -62.42 4.88
N PRO A 89 -21.99 -62.16 6.16
CA PRO A 89 -21.44 -61.04 6.90
C PRO A 89 -19.90 -61.03 6.93
N ALA A 90 -19.29 -62.21 7.01
CA ALA A 90 -17.83 -62.37 6.96
C ALA A 90 -17.26 -61.97 5.59
N GLY A 91 -17.87 -62.42 4.49
CA GLY A 91 -17.44 -62.07 3.13
C GLY A 91 -17.59 -60.57 2.83
N ALA A 92 -18.68 -59.95 3.30
CA ALA A 92 -18.86 -58.50 3.22
C ALA A 92 -17.79 -57.73 4.01
N GLN A 93 -17.46 -58.18 5.22
CA GLN A 93 -16.40 -57.57 6.03
C GLN A 93 -15.04 -57.71 5.36
N SER A 94 -14.69 -58.89 4.83
CA SER A 94 -13.42 -59.11 4.11
C SER A 94 -13.29 -58.19 2.89
N LYS A 95 -14.38 -57.95 2.15
CA LYS A 95 -14.39 -57.00 1.03
C LYS A 95 -14.19 -55.56 1.49
N ALA A 96 -14.79 -55.17 2.62
CA ALA A 96 -14.61 -53.84 3.19
C ALA A 96 -13.18 -53.61 3.68
N ASP A 97 -12.59 -54.61 4.34
CA ASP A 97 -11.21 -54.55 4.84
C ASP A 97 -10.21 -54.46 3.68
N ALA A 98 -10.41 -55.25 2.62
CA ALA A 98 -9.58 -55.19 1.41
C ALA A 98 -9.66 -53.81 0.72
N ALA A 99 -10.85 -53.22 0.65
CA ALA A 99 -11.03 -51.88 0.10
C ALA A 99 -10.34 -50.80 0.94
N LYS A 100 -10.40 -50.92 2.27
CA LYS A 100 -9.71 -50.03 3.20
C LYS A 100 -8.19 -50.11 3.01
N GLN A 101 -7.63 -51.32 2.98
CA GLN A 101 -6.19 -51.52 2.80
C GLN A 101 -5.69 -50.94 1.47
N ALA A 102 -6.43 -51.17 0.37
CA ALA A 102 -6.09 -50.61 -0.94
C ALA A 102 -6.16 -49.06 -0.96
N ALA A 103 -7.03 -48.45 -0.15
CA ALA A 103 -7.08 -47.00 0.00
C ALA A 103 -5.89 -46.46 0.81
N GLU A 104 -5.52 -47.14 1.90
CA GLU A 104 -4.36 -46.78 2.73
C GLU A 104 -3.05 -46.85 1.93
N GLU A 105 -2.87 -47.86 1.08
CA GLU A 105 -1.71 -47.97 0.18
C GLU A 105 -1.61 -46.79 -0.77
N LYS A 106 -2.71 -46.41 -1.44
CA LYS A 106 -2.73 -45.26 -2.35
C LYS A 106 -2.45 -43.93 -1.65
N ILE A 107 -2.93 -43.77 -0.42
CA ILE A 107 -2.65 -42.56 0.39
C ILE A 107 -1.17 -42.51 0.74
N ALA A 108 -0.57 -43.63 1.12
CA ALA A 108 0.86 -43.70 1.43
C ALA A 108 1.73 -43.42 0.20
N ASP A 109 1.38 -43.98 -0.96
CA ASP A 109 2.08 -43.71 -2.22
C ASP A 109 2.01 -42.22 -2.60
N HIS A 110 0.83 -41.60 -2.48
CA HIS A 110 0.67 -40.17 -2.76
C HIS A 110 1.44 -39.29 -1.78
N ALA A 111 1.43 -39.61 -0.49
CA ALA A 111 2.12 -38.83 0.54
C ALA A 111 3.65 -38.83 0.36
N ASN A 112 4.21 -39.87 -0.23
CA ASN A 112 5.64 -40.02 -0.49
C ASN A 112 6.05 -39.63 -1.93
N ASN A 113 5.12 -39.15 -2.75
CA ASN A 113 5.40 -38.85 -4.14
C ASN A 113 6.05 -37.46 -4.30
N THR A 114 7.37 -37.46 -4.47
CA THR A 114 8.19 -36.24 -4.66
C THR A 114 8.12 -35.66 -6.07
N GLN A 115 7.36 -36.24 -7.01
CA GLN A 115 7.09 -35.62 -8.31
C GLN A 115 5.87 -34.69 -8.28
N VAL A 116 4.90 -34.93 -7.39
CA VAL A 116 3.65 -34.15 -7.33
C VAL A 116 3.63 -33.21 -6.11
N HIS A 117 4.35 -33.55 -5.05
CA HIS A 117 4.55 -32.67 -3.89
C HIS A 117 5.90 -31.97 -3.98
N VAL A 118 5.95 -30.70 -3.57
CA VAL A 118 7.21 -29.99 -3.30
C VAL A 118 8.01 -30.76 -2.25
N SER A 119 9.28 -31.03 -2.54
CA SER A 119 10.16 -31.70 -1.61
C SER A 119 10.47 -30.81 -0.40
N ALA A 120 10.99 -31.40 0.69
CA ALA A 120 11.45 -30.62 1.84
C ALA A 120 12.54 -29.62 1.44
N THR A 121 13.38 -29.99 0.48
CA THR A 121 14.41 -29.11 -0.11
C THR A 121 13.77 -27.97 -0.89
N ASP A 122 12.82 -28.26 -1.79
CA ASP A 122 12.15 -27.21 -2.59
C ASP A 122 11.42 -26.20 -1.68
N ARG A 123 10.83 -26.69 -0.57
CA ARG A 123 10.20 -25.82 0.42
C ARG A 123 11.21 -24.91 1.10
N GLN A 124 12.37 -25.47 1.48
CA GLN A 124 13.44 -24.67 2.07
C GLN A 124 13.99 -23.64 1.08
N GLU A 125 14.20 -24.01 -0.19
CA GLU A 125 14.62 -23.09 -1.25
C GLU A 125 13.59 -21.98 -1.47
N TRP A 126 12.29 -22.29 -1.43
CA TRP A 126 11.22 -21.29 -1.54
C TRP A 126 11.14 -20.39 -0.31
N ASP A 127 11.31 -20.93 0.89
CA ASP A 127 11.32 -20.16 2.14
C ASP A 127 12.54 -19.22 2.19
N GLU A 128 13.72 -19.68 1.75
CA GLU A 128 14.93 -18.88 1.61
C GLU A 128 14.77 -17.79 0.54
N ALA A 129 14.22 -18.13 -0.64
CA ALA A 129 13.93 -17.15 -1.69
C ALA A 129 12.87 -16.13 -1.26
N ALA A 130 11.86 -16.54 -0.49
CA ALA A 130 10.87 -15.62 0.08
C ALA A 130 11.49 -14.65 1.09
N ALA A 131 12.48 -15.09 1.87
CA ALA A 131 13.23 -14.24 2.78
C ALA A 131 14.15 -13.24 2.04
N GLU A 132 14.72 -13.61 0.89
CA GLU A 132 15.48 -12.69 0.04
C GLU A 132 14.59 -11.64 -0.65
N VAL A 133 13.33 -12.00 -0.97
CA VAL A 133 12.36 -11.08 -1.60
C VAL A 133 11.65 -10.20 -0.55
N SER A 134 11.68 -10.54 0.74
CA SER A 134 11.03 -9.74 1.78
C SER A 134 11.88 -8.52 2.17
N ASP A 135 11.41 -7.34 1.76
CA ASP A 135 11.77 -5.99 2.25
C ASP A 135 13.27 -5.75 2.48
N ALA A 136 14.03 -5.65 1.39
CA ALA A 136 15.31 -4.94 1.45
C ALA A 136 15.08 -3.55 2.07
N PRO A 137 15.79 -3.18 3.15
CA PRO A 137 15.53 -1.95 3.87
C PRO A 137 15.77 -0.73 2.96
N ALA A 138 14.89 0.27 3.06
CA ALA A 138 15.04 1.52 2.35
C ALA A 138 16.39 2.17 2.69
N LYS A 139 17.15 2.56 1.66
CA LYS A 139 18.42 3.25 1.82
C LYS A 139 18.21 4.75 1.77
N GLU A 140 18.50 5.45 2.87
CA GLU A 140 18.48 6.91 2.88
C GLU A 140 19.60 7.48 2.00
N LEU A 141 19.25 8.45 1.16
CA LEU A 141 20.18 9.18 0.29
C LEU A 141 20.04 10.68 0.58
N THR A 142 21.17 11.33 0.85
CA THR A 142 21.23 12.79 0.99
C THR A 142 21.83 13.38 -0.27
N PHE A 143 21.04 14.18 -0.97
CA PHE A 143 21.47 14.87 -2.19
C PHE A 143 22.01 16.25 -1.86
N THR A 144 23.20 16.58 -2.38
CA THR A 144 23.72 17.95 -2.40
C THR A 144 23.17 18.75 -3.60
N PRO A 145 23.28 20.09 -3.62
CA PRO A 145 22.91 20.87 -4.81
C PRO A 145 23.69 20.43 -6.05
N GLY A 146 23.00 20.20 -7.16
CA GLY A 146 23.59 19.80 -8.44
C GLY A 146 22.93 18.55 -9.04
N LEU A 147 23.45 18.10 -10.18
CA LEU A 147 23.02 16.85 -10.81
C LEU A 147 23.69 15.67 -10.09
N GLN A 148 22.88 14.76 -9.56
CA GLN A 148 23.34 13.49 -9.01
C GLN A 148 22.61 12.36 -9.71
N VAL A 149 23.37 11.36 -10.14
CA VAL A 149 22.86 10.12 -10.73
C VAL A 149 22.92 9.05 -9.67
N VAL A 150 21.80 8.37 -9.45
CA VAL A 150 21.69 7.24 -8.52
C VAL A 150 21.40 6.00 -9.31
N GLU A 151 22.24 4.99 -9.14
CA GLU A 151 22.04 3.67 -9.71
C GLU A 151 21.60 2.72 -8.59
N SER A 152 20.60 1.89 -8.88
CA SER A 152 20.15 0.81 -8.01
C SER A 152 20.38 -0.51 -8.74
N GLU A 153 20.92 -1.51 -8.03
CA GLU A 153 21.15 -2.85 -8.58
C GLU A 153 19.85 -3.64 -8.80
N GLN A 154 18.75 -3.17 -8.21
CA GLN A 154 17.44 -3.81 -8.21
C GLN A 154 16.33 -2.75 -8.40
N ASP A 155 15.22 -3.15 -9.02
CA ASP A 155 14.06 -2.28 -9.26
C ASP A 155 13.45 -1.85 -7.92
N ALA A 156 13.76 -0.63 -7.50
CA ALA A 156 13.33 -0.07 -6.22
C ALA A 156 12.50 1.21 -6.43
N PRO A 157 11.39 1.38 -5.70
CA PRO A 157 10.61 2.62 -5.79
C PRO A 157 11.41 3.80 -5.21
N PHE A 158 11.55 4.87 -5.99
CA PHE A 158 12.11 6.14 -5.50
C PHE A 158 11.07 6.89 -4.68
N GLN A 159 11.39 7.18 -3.42
CA GLN A 159 10.57 8.00 -2.53
C GLN A 159 11.33 9.27 -2.16
N MET A 160 10.78 10.41 -2.57
CA MET A 160 11.30 11.71 -2.16
C MET A 160 10.90 11.99 -0.70
N GLY A 161 11.88 12.01 0.20
CA GLY A 161 11.65 12.28 1.62
C GLY A 161 11.31 13.75 1.89
N GLU A 162 12.32 14.60 1.97
CA GLU A 162 12.16 16.03 2.22
C GLU A 162 13.14 16.87 1.38
N VAL A 163 12.73 18.09 1.03
CA VAL A 163 13.63 19.09 0.44
C VAL A 163 13.95 20.11 1.51
N LYS A 164 15.20 20.11 1.97
CA LYS A 164 15.73 21.16 2.83
C LYS A 164 16.39 22.24 1.98
N GLY A 165 15.90 23.47 2.14
CA GLY A 165 16.45 24.65 1.50
C GLY A 165 16.53 25.80 2.48
N ARG A 166 17.40 26.76 2.19
CA ARG A 166 17.39 28.05 2.87
C ARG A 166 17.26 29.18 1.87
N THR A 167 16.59 30.23 2.27
CA THR A 167 16.52 31.48 1.53
C THR A 167 17.67 32.36 2.00
N LEU A 168 18.57 32.73 1.08
CA LEU A 168 19.58 33.74 1.33
C LEU A 168 19.11 35.07 0.78
N ILE A 169 19.18 36.11 1.61
CA ILE A 169 18.82 37.49 1.26
C ILE A 169 20.06 38.35 1.45
N ASN A 170 20.73 38.71 0.36
CA ASN A 170 21.83 39.67 0.40
C ASN A 170 21.28 41.08 0.62
N LEU A 171 21.58 41.65 1.79
CA LEU A 171 21.14 42.99 2.18
C LEU A 171 21.82 44.10 1.38
N LEU A 172 22.95 43.81 0.72
CA LEU A 172 23.57 44.72 -0.26
C LEU A 172 22.90 44.67 -1.62
N GLY A 173 22.00 43.70 -1.84
CA GLY A 173 21.47 43.42 -3.17
C GLY A 173 22.62 43.23 -4.16
N ARG A 174 22.49 43.89 -5.33
CA ARG A 174 23.46 43.76 -6.42
C ARG A 174 24.72 44.56 -6.21
N VAL A 175 24.76 45.55 -5.31
CA VAL A 175 25.93 46.43 -5.12
C VAL A 175 27.22 45.65 -4.87
N GLY A 176 27.08 44.46 -4.26
CA GLY A 176 28.15 43.52 -3.99
C GLY A 176 28.84 42.88 -5.18
N ASP A 177 28.24 42.94 -6.38
CA ASP A 177 28.83 42.49 -7.64
C ASP A 177 29.98 43.39 -8.11
N CYS A 178 30.18 44.53 -7.46
CA CYS A 178 31.26 45.47 -7.73
C CYS A 178 31.28 46.01 -9.18
N GLU A 179 30.13 46.03 -9.87
CA GLU A 179 30.03 46.48 -11.26
C GLU A 179 30.02 48.00 -11.40
N ASN A 180 29.80 48.74 -10.30
CA ASN A 180 29.70 50.19 -10.30
C ASN A 180 30.41 50.81 -9.09
N THR A 181 31.45 51.60 -9.36
CA THR A 181 32.19 52.29 -8.28
C THR A 181 31.35 53.34 -7.55
N ALA A 182 30.30 53.90 -8.15
CA ALA A 182 29.50 54.96 -7.52
C ALA A 182 28.73 54.47 -6.28
N ASP A 183 28.47 53.17 -6.18
CA ASP A 183 27.75 52.56 -5.06
C ASP A 183 28.63 52.37 -3.80
N TRP A 184 29.93 52.62 -3.95
CA TRP A 184 30.94 52.41 -2.90
C TRP A 184 31.61 53.71 -2.47
N SER A 185 31.73 53.94 -1.16
CA SER A 185 32.59 55.01 -0.64
C SER A 185 34.03 54.51 -0.51
N ALA A 186 35.01 55.39 -0.75
CA ALA A 186 36.44 55.08 -0.61
C ALA A 186 37.05 55.97 0.49
N PRO A 187 36.93 55.61 1.77
CA PRO A 187 37.51 56.40 2.86
C PRO A 187 39.04 56.38 2.85
N GLY A 188 39.65 57.47 3.31
CA GLY A 188 41.10 57.60 3.40
C GLY A 188 41.76 57.95 2.06
N PRO A 189 43.05 57.59 1.85
CA PRO A 189 43.78 57.91 0.63
C PRO A 189 43.48 56.91 -0.51
N GLY A 190 42.23 56.48 -0.67
CA GLY A 190 41.85 55.44 -1.64
C GLY A 190 41.24 56.01 -2.91
N VAL A 191 41.75 55.62 -4.08
CA VAL A 191 41.11 55.87 -5.38
C VAL A 191 40.57 54.56 -5.93
N LYS A 192 39.26 54.47 -6.11
CA LYS A 192 38.56 53.30 -6.63
C LYS A 192 38.45 53.33 -8.16
N ALA A 193 38.61 52.19 -8.80
CA ALA A 193 38.43 51.98 -10.23
C ALA A 193 37.85 50.59 -10.50
N LEU A 194 37.21 50.42 -11.66
CA LEU A 194 36.80 49.09 -12.12
C LEU A 194 38.03 48.31 -12.62
N SER A 195 38.04 47.01 -12.38
CA SER A 195 39.07 46.08 -12.85
C SER A 195 38.43 44.89 -13.56
N THR A 196 39.09 44.39 -14.60
CA THR A 196 38.65 43.19 -15.33
C THR A 196 39.05 41.90 -14.60
N GLU A 197 39.96 41.97 -13.64
CA GLU A 197 40.27 40.86 -12.73
C GLU A 197 39.10 40.70 -11.75
N ARG A 198 38.41 39.56 -11.77
CA ARG A 198 37.11 39.41 -11.08
C ARG A 198 36.81 37.96 -10.73
N VAL A 199 35.81 37.78 -9.87
CA VAL A 199 35.18 36.50 -9.50
C VAL A 199 33.76 36.43 -10.08
N TYR A 200 33.00 37.51 -9.98
CA TYR A 200 31.62 37.59 -10.46
C TYR A 200 31.49 38.64 -11.58
N GLY A 201 30.39 38.55 -12.32
CA GLY A 201 30.04 39.55 -13.33
C GLY A 201 31.12 39.87 -14.37
N SER A 202 31.24 41.16 -14.69
CA SER A 202 32.11 41.73 -15.71
C SER A 202 33.28 42.52 -15.11
N PHE A 203 33.14 43.05 -13.88
CA PHE A 203 34.17 43.84 -13.21
C PHE A 203 34.26 43.54 -11.72
N SER A 204 35.41 43.86 -11.14
CA SER A 204 35.56 44.05 -9.70
C SER A 204 35.95 45.50 -9.40
N ILE A 205 36.05 45.85 -8.12
CA ILE A 205 36.61 47.14 -7.70
C ILE A 205 38.04 46.95 -7.23
N GLU A 206 38.95 47.71 -7.83
CA GLU A 206 40.32 47.89 -7.34
C GLU A 206 40.44 49.26 -6.67
N VAL A 207 41.18 49.33 -5.56
CA VAL A 207 41.46 50.58 -4.86
C VAL A 207 42.97 50.74 -4.79
N ALA A 208 43.47 51.93 -5.14
CA ALA A 208 44.87 52.30 -5.03
C ALA A 208 45.08 53.35 -3.93
N SER A 209 46.16 53.22 -3.15
CA SER A 209 46.58 54.22 -2.17
C SER A 209 47.20 55.45 -2.86
N THR A 210 46.87 56.66 -2.38
CA THR A 210 47.49 57.92 -2.80
C THR A 210 48.60 58.41 -1.85
N LYS A 211 48.83 57.71 -0.73
CA LYS A 211 49.83 58.08 0.28
C LYS A 211 51.09 57.23 0.17
N GLU A 212 52.22 57.88 0.39
CA GLU A 212 53.55 57.25 0.41
C GLU A 212 53.87 56.64 1.78
N GLU A 213 53.31 57.19 2.85
CA GLU A 213 53.43 56.70 4.21
C GLU A 213 52.41 55.60 4.55
N GLN A 214 52.60 54.95 5.70
CA GLN A 214 51.70 53.89 6.13
C GLN A 214 50.28 54.41 6.38
N ALA A 215 49.31 53.92 5.62
CA ALA A 215 47.92 54.35 5.72
C ALA A 215 46.92 53.22 5.40
N GLY A 216 45.75 53.28 6.05
CA GLY A 216 44.62 52.42 5.71
C GLY A 216 43.78 53.01 4.59
N PHE A 217 43.35 52.18 3.64
CA PHE A 217 42.55 52.60 2.48
C PHE A 217 41.64 51.45 2.04
N GLY A 218 40.60 51.74 1.25
CA GLY A 218 39.73 50.70 0.69
C GLY A 218 38.34 51.19 0.31
N ILE A 219 37.35 50.29 0.28
CA ILE A 219 35.95 50.58 -0.10
C ILE A 219 34.93 50.10 0.93
N ARG A 220 33.85 50.87 1.13
CA ARG A 220 32.74 50.53 2.05
C ARG A 220 31.38 50.56 1.39
N SER A 221 30.50 49.69 1.88
CA SER A 221 29.10 49.67 1.51
C SER A 221 28.32 50.74 2.30
N ASN A 222 27.70 51.68 1.60
CA ASN A 222 27.07 52.84 2.23
C ASN A 222 25.86 52.46 3.10
N GLY A 223 26.04 52.48 4.43
CA GLY A 223 25.01 52.22 5.45
C GLY A 223 24.36 50.83 5.38
N ALA A 224 25.17 49.78 5.16
CA ALA A 224 24.69 48.44 4.88
C ALA A 224 23.94 47.73 6.03
N VAL A 225 24.34 47.97 7.29
CA VAL A 225 23.67 47.36 8.45
C VAL A 225 22.59 48.31 8.97
N LYS A 226 21.33 47.85 8.96
CA LYS A 226 20.16 48.69 9.33
C LYS A 226 19.64 48.42 10.74
N ASP A 227 19.69 47.18 11.21
CA ASP A 227 19.20 46.78 12.53
C ASP A 227 20.36 46.28 13.39
N LEU A 228 20.81 47.11 14.33
CA LEU A 228 21.95 46.80 15.19
C LEU A 228 21.63 45.77 16.29
N THR A 229 20.38 45.28 16.36
CA THR A 229 19.96 44.26 17.33
C THR A 229 20.08 42.83 16.80
N LYS A 230 20.66 42.65 15.61
CA LYS A 230 20.73 41.37 14.89
C LYS A 230 22.17 40.87 14.73
N HIS A 231 22.29 39.60 14.39
CA HIS A 231 23.56 39.00 14.00
C HIS A 231 23.72 39.09 12.49
N TYR A 232 24.96 39.33 12.04
CA TYR A 232 25.27 39.38 10.62
C TYR A 232 26.54 38.61 10.28
N ILE A 233 26.60 38.14 9.03
CA ILE A 233 27.84 37.76 8.37
C ILE A 233 28.02 38.65 7.15
N ALA A 234 29.20 39.26 7.04
CA ALA A 234 29.67 39.85 5.79
C ALA A 234 30.67 38.91 5.15
N ILE A 235 30.56 38.74 3.84
CA ILE A 235 31.43 37.92 3.02
C ILE A 235 31.99 38.74 1.86
N GLY A 236 33.06 38.27 1.24
CA GLY A 236 33.58 38.89 0.04
C GLY A 236 34.84 38.19 -0.47
N HIS A 237 35.12 38.36 -1.75
CA HIS A 237 36.39 37.96 -2.33
C HIS A 237 37.31 39.17 -2.33
N VAL A 238 38.42 39.06 -1.59
CA VAL A 238 39.40 40.13 -1.47
C VAL A 238 40.75 39.69 -2.04
N ARG A 239 41.48 40.62 -2.62
CA ARG A 239 42.75 40.37 -3.31
C ARG A 239 43.77 41.40 -2.87
N ASN A 240 44.96 40.96 -2.45
CA ASN A 240 46.07 41.87 -2.18
C ASN A 240 46.96 41.99 -3.42
N VAL A 241 46.89 43.12 -4.12
CA VAL A 241 47.69 43.32 -5.35
C VAL A 241 49.13 43.68 -5.00
N SER A 242 49.30 44.69 -4.15
CA SER A 242 50.63 45.22 -3.79
C SER A 242 50.66 45.92 -2.43
N ALA A 243 49.57 45.89 -1.66
CA ALA A 243 49.53 46.40 -0.30
C ALA A 243 50.22 45.44 0.69
N GLN A 244 50.39 45.84 1.95
CA GLN A 244 50.95 44.95 2.97
C GLN A 244 50.02 43.77 3.27
N TYR A 245 48.71 44.03 3.30
CA TYR A 245 47.65 43.05 3.43
C TYR A 245 46.28 43.70 3.16
N VAL A 246 45.28 42.87 2.90
CA VAL A 246 43.86 43.25 2.83
C VAL A 246 43.02 42.40 3.79
N HIS A 247 41.89 42.92 4.27
CA HIS A 247 40.93 42.16 5.07
C HIS A 247 39.52 42.69 4.84
N LEU A 248 38.54 41.84 5.15
CA LEU A 248 37.13 42.22 5.24
C LEU A 248 36.80 42.52 6.71
N SER A 249 36.00 43.55 6.96
CA SER A 249 35.67 44.01 8.31
C SER A 249 34.34 44.75 8.33
N PHE A 250 33.86 45.10 9.51
CA PHE A 250 32.84 46.13 9.67
C PHE A 250 33.48 47.47 10.08
N ALA A 251 32.82 48.57 9.71
CA ALA A 251 33.29 49.93 9.96
C ALA A 251 32.17 50.87 10.42
N GLU A 252 32.51 51.86 11.24
CA GLU A 252 31.65 52.67 12.11
C GLU A 252 31.95 54.05 11.64
N VAL A 253 30.89 54.65 11.14
CA VAL A 253 30.98 55.92 10.48
C VAL A 253 30.33 56.92 11.42
N LYS A 254 31.13 57.47 12.33
CA LYS A 254 30.71 58.60 13.19
C LYS A 254 30.66 59.90 12.38
N VAL A 255 31.61 60.05 11.46
CA VAL A 255 31.68 61.14 10.48
C VAL A 255 32.19 60.54 9.18
N GLU A 256 31.74 61.04 8.03
CA GLU A 256 31.95 60.42 6.70
C GLU A 256 33.41 59.99 6.41
N ASN A 257 34.39 60.78 6.87
CA ASN A 257 35.83 60.53 6.70
C ASN A 257 36.56 60.03 7.96
N ASN A 258 35.87 59.93 9.10
CA ASN A 258 36.43 59.39 10.35
C ASN A 258 35.86 57.99 10.59
N VAL A 259 36.63 57.01 10.16
CA VAL A 259 36.22 55.61 10.09
C VAL A 259 37.06 54.79 11.04
N THR A 260 36.41 54.16 12.00
CA THR A 260 37.07 53.13 12.81
C THR A 260 36.66 51.78 12.23
N SER A 261 37.62 50.93 11.87
CA SER A 261 37.35 49.54 11.51
C SER A 261 37.50 48.67 12.76
N TRP A 262 36.55 47.79 13.03
CA TRP A 262 36.66 46.77 14.07
C TRP A 262 36.23 45.43 13.50
N PHE A 263 36.64 44.39 14.21
CA PHE A 263 36.61 43.00 13.78
C PHE A 263 37.56 42.69 12.63
N LYS A 264 38.29 41.60 12.81
CA LYS A 264 39.12 41.02 11.76
C LYS A 264 38.26 39.94 11.12
N SER A 265 38.24 39.89 9.80
CA SER A 265 37.85 38.66 9.09
C SER A 265 38.62 37.46 9.65
N ASN A 266 38.31 36.26 9.15
CA ASN A 266 39.08 35.02 9.40
C ASN A 266 40.61 35.10 9.16
N GLY A 267 41.16 36.27 8.83
CA GLY A 267 42.57 36.61 8.80
C GLY A 267 42.81 37.87 7.96
N THR A 268 44.09 38.20 7.78
CA THR A 268 44.52 39.13 6.72
C THR A 268 44.89 38.34 5.48
N VAL A 269 44.40 38.75 4.32
CA VAL A 269 44.74 38.18 3.01
C VAL A 269 45.99 38.87 2.47
N LYS A 270 46.98 38.06 2.11
CA LYS A 270 48.22 38.50 1.43
C LYS A 270 48.34 37.98 0.00
N SER A 271 47.39 37.13 -0.42
CA SER A 271 47.37 36.52 -1.74
C SER A 271 47.08 37.55 -2.84
N ASN A 272 47.75 37.41 -3.98
CA ASN A 272 47.44 38.18 -5.19
C ASN A 272 46.27 37.62 -6.00
N GLN A 273 45.68 36.51 -5.53
CA GLN A 273 44.45 35.92 -6.06
C GLN A 273 43.28 36.31 -5.17
N PHE A 274 42.09 36.41 -5.76
CA PHE A 274 40.85 36.59 -5.00
C PHE A 274 40.68 35.45 -4.00
N THR A 275 40.57 35.81 -2.73
CA THR A 275 40.44 34.88 -1.60
C THR A 275 39.14 35.18 -0.88
N TYR A 276 38.35 34.14 -0.60
CA TYR A 276 37.13 34.27 0.18
C TYR A 276 37.48 34.70 1.61
N ALA A 277 36.88 35.80 2.06
CA ALA A 277 36.97 36.33 3.40
C ALA A 277 35.57 36.52 3.96
N TYR A 278 35.43 36.30 5.26
CA TYR A 278 34.19 36.55 5.97
C TYR A 278 34.47 37.16 7.35
N VAL A 279 33.49 37.87 7.88
CA VAL A 279 33.46 38.42 9.23
C VAL A 279 32.04 38.32 9.77
N VAL A 280 31.90 37.92 11.02
CA VAL A 280 30.60 37.86 11.72
C VAL A 280 30.54 38.96 12.78
N VAL A 281 29.32 39.36 13.14
CA VAL A 281 29.09 40.33 14.21
C VAL A 281 27.80 40.02 14.98
N SER A 282 27.84 40.20 16.29
CA SER A 282 26.70 40.04 17.20
C SER A 282 26.03 41.38 17.55
N PRO A 283 24.81 41.37 18.12
CA PRO A 283 24.15 42.57 18.62
C PRO A 283 24.94 43.30 19.71
N GLU A 284 25.61 42.56 20.60
CA GLU A 284 26.44 43.14 21.68
C GLU A 284 27.63 43.91 21.10
N GLU A 285 28.20 43.38 20.01
CA GLU A 285 29.30 43.96 19.25
C GLU A 285 28.87 45.21 18.45
N LEU A 286 27.59 45.32 18.09
CA LEU A 286 26.97 46.45 17.42
C LEU A 286 26.38 47.48 18.40
N ALA A 287 26.29 47.15 19.69
CA ALA A 287 25.65 48.01 20.69
C ALA A 287 26.37 49.37 20.79
N GLY A 288 25.59 50.45 20.69
CA GLY A 288 26.09 51.83 20.78
C GLY A 288 26.82 52.35 19.53
N LYS A 289 26.81 51.59 18.42
CA LYS A 289 27.30 52.08 17.12
C LYS A 289 26.25 52.95 16.44
N GLU A 290 26.69 53.94 15.68
CA GLU A 290 25.78 54.86 14.96
C GLU A 290 25.45 54.36 13.54
N LYS A 291 26.48 54.15 12.71
CA LYS A 291 26.34 53.70 11.33
C LYS A 291 27.37 52.62 11.04
N VAL A 292 26.91 51.41 10.73
CA VAL A 292 27.78 50.25 10.48
C VAL A 292 27.72 49.83 9.02
N GLU A 293 28.90 49.62 8.44
CA GLU A 293 29.14 49.34 7.02
C GLU A 293 30.08 48.15 6.85
N VAL A 294 29.96 47.43 5.74
CA VAL A 294 30.97 46.42 5.36
C VAL A 294 32.15 47.17 4.75
N TYR A 295 33.37 46.83 5.17
CA TYR A 295 34.59 47.50 4.75
C TYR A 295 35.64 46.50 4.29
N VAL A 296 36.06 46.61 3.04
CA VAL A 296 37.28 45.98 2.54
C VAL A 296 38.43 46.96 2.71
N ARG A 297 39.37 46.62 3.59
CA ARG A 297 40.46 47.52 4.00
C ARG A 297 41.83 46.92 3.74
N GLY A 298 42.67 47.69 3.05
CA GLY A 298 44.09 47.45 2.89
C GLY A 298 44.92 48.35 3.79
N VAL A 299 46.18 47.95 4.01
CA VAL A 299 47.21 48.83 4.58
C VAL A 299 48.35 48.97 3.57
N ALA A 300 48.58 50.21 3.14
CA ALA A 300 49.68 50.56 2.26
C ALA A 300 50.83 51.18 3.06
N SER A 301 52.03 51.19 2.50
CA SER A 301 53.20 51.96 2.91
C SER A 301 53.98 52.48 1.70
N GLY A 302 53.23 52.91 0.68
CA GLY A 302 53.71 53.45 -0.58
C GLY A 302 52.53 53.83 -1.47
N ALA A 303 52.73 54.84 -2.34
CA ALA A 303 51.70 55.22 -3.30
C ALA A 303 51.48 54.12 -4.35
N ASP A 304 50.29 54.09 -4.94
CA ASP A 304 49.84 53.11 -5.95
C ASP A 304 49.84 51.64 -5.47
N GLN A 305 49.96 51.39 -4.16
CA GLN A 305 49.69 50.07 -3.61
C GLN A 305 48.19 49.77 -3.64
N LYS A 306 47.81 48.56 -4.10
CA LYS A 306 46.43 48.26 -4.45
C LYS A 306 45.86 47.02 -3.76
N ILE A 307 44.54 47.03 -3.64
CA ILE A 307 43.70 45.92 -3.20
C ILE A 307 42.52 45.76 -4.16
N GLY A 308 42.01 44.54 -4.30
CA GLY A 308 40.82 44.21 -5.07
C GLY A 308 39.70 43.66 -4.19
N ALA A 309 38.47 43.90 -4.59
CA ALA A 309 37.27 43.46 -3.89
C ALA A 309 36.15 43.09 -4.88
N ASP A 310 35.52 41.95 -4.66
CA ASP A 310 34.42 41.44 -5.49
C ASP A 310 33.48 40.53 -4.68
N GLY A 311 32.24 40.35 -5.14
CA GLY A 311 31.25 39.44 -4.57
C GLY A 311 30.98 39.69 -3.09
N ILE A 312 30.80 40.94 -2.70
CA ILE A 312 30.58 41.32 -1.30
C ILE A 312 29.12 41.08 -0.92
N GLY A 313 28.90 40.28 0.11
CA GLY A 313 27.57 39.94 0.62
C GLY A 313 27.39 40.36 2.07
N LEU A 314 26.17 40.71 2.44
CA LEU A 314 25.76 40.91 3.83
C LEU A 314 24.49 40.13 4.09
N TYR A 315 24.53 39.22 5.06
CA TYR A 315 23.40 38.37 5.42
C TYR A 315 23.06 38.55 6.90
N GLU A 316 21.77 38.74 7.21
CA GLU A 316 21.27 38.51 8.57
C GLU A 316 21.34 37.01 8.87
N ILE A 317 21.85 36.66 10.04
CA ILE A 317 21.96 35.29 10.52
C ILE A 317 21.30 35.15 11.88
N THR A 318 20.96 33.92 12.25
CA THR A 318 20.49 33.62 13.59
C THR A 318 21.63 33.55 14.60
N ALA A 319 21.33 33.67 15.90
CA ALA A 319 22.33 33.47 16.97
C ALA A 319 22.97 32.07 16.88
N ALA A 320 22.17 31.03 16.60
CA ALA A 320 22.68 29.67 16.43
C ALA A 320 23.64 29.53 15.23
N GLU A 321 23.39 30.27 14.14
CA GLU A 321 24.32 30.29 13.00
C GLU A 321 25.60 31.05 13.33
N TYR A 322 25.52 32.17 14.05
CA TYR A 322 26.71 32.91 14.52
C TYR A 322 27.63 31.99 15.33
N ASP A 323 27.08 31.27 16.31
CA ASP A 323 27.83 30.32 17.13
C ASP A 323 28.41 29.17 16.30
N ALA A 324 27.64 28.63 15.36
CA ALA A 324 28.08 27.52 14.51
C ALA A 324 29.25 27.91 13.60
N ILE A 325 29.26 29.13 13.05
CA ILE A 325 30.32 29.63 12.16
C ILE A 325 31.69 29.59 12.85
N ALA A 326 31.76 29.81 14.16
CA ALA A 326 33.04 29.77 14.90
C ALA A 326 33.74 28.39 14.85
N THR A 327 33.00 27.33 14.51
CA THR A 327 33.51 25.95 14.40
C THR A 327 33.73 25.49 12.95
N MET A 328 33.33 26.30 11.97
CA MET A 328 33.42 25.96 10.55
C MET A 328 34.77 26.32 9.94
N THR A 329 35.23 25.53 8.96
CA THR A 329 36.36 25.94 8.12
C THR A 329 35.95 27.05 7.16
N PRO A 330 36.90 27.86 6.64
CA PRO A 330 36.57 28.88 5.64
C PRO A 330 35.82 28.34 4.41
N GLU A 331 36.15 27.13 3.96
CA GLU A 331 35.50 26.47 2.83
C GLU A 331 34.04 26.12 3.15
N GLN A 332 33.78 25.63 4.36
CA GLN A 332 32.41 25.34 4.83
C GLN A 332 31.57 26.62 4.93
N VAL A 333 32.17 27.73 5.39
CA VAL A 333 31.48 29.04 5.44
C VAL A 333 31.20 29.55 4.03
N ALA A 334 32.15 29.40 3.10
CA ALA A 334 31.97 29.79 1.70
C ALA A 334 30.87 29.00 0.98
N GLU A 335 30.81 27.69 1.21
CA GLU A 335 29.76 26.84 0.66
C GLU A 335 28.39 27.21 1.23
N ARG A 336 28.36 27.48 2.55
CA ARG A 336 27.13 27.88 3.23
C ARG A 336 26.69 29.24 2.71
N TYR A 337 27.51 30.28 2.84
CA TYR A 337 27.20 31.68 2.51
C TYR A 337 27.94 32.15 1.24
N PRO A 338 27.53 31.71 0.03
CA PRO A 338 28.07 32.24 -1.22
C PRO A 338 27.56 33.65 -1.49
N TYR A 339 28.18 34.37 -2.42
CA TYR A 339 27.62 35.63 -2.94
C TYR A 339 26.36 35.36 -3.77
N VAL A 340 25.33 36.19 -3.59
CA VAL A 340 24.12 36.22 -4.43
C VAL A 340 23.67 37.67 -4.67
N ASP A 341 23.15 37.96 -5.86
CA ASP A 341 22.72 39.31 -6.26
C ASP A 341 21.58 39.91 -5.43
N SER A 342 20.78 39.09 -4.77
CA SER A 342 19.67 39.54 -3.92
C SER A 342 19.12 38.34 -3.15
N MET A 343 17.94 37.85 -3.51
CA MET A 343 17.33 36.67 -2.93
C MET A 343 17.61 35.44 -3.80
N THR A 344 18.16 34.40 -3.20
CA THR A 344 18.21 33.06 -3.79
C THR A 344 17.53 32.07 -2.86
N ASN A 345 16.75 31.17 -3.45
CA ASN A 345 16.05 30.08 -2.77
C ASN A 345 16.28 28.78 -3.55
N VAL A 346 16.00 27.63 -2.93
CA VAL A 346 15.97 26.36 -3.67
C VAL A 346 14.87 26.44 -4.73
N LYS A 347 15.22 26.25 -6.00
CA LYS A 347 14.31 26.34 -7.14
C LYS A 347 14.23 24.99 -7.85
N ASN A 348 13.00 24.53 -8.04
CA ASN A 348 12.61 23.41 -8.91
C ASN A 348 13.48 22.14 -8.75
N PRO A 349 13.58 21.55 -7.54
CA PRO A 349 14.16 20.22 -7.43
C PRO A 349 13.30 19.24 -8.25
N TYR A 350 13.92 18.48 -9.13
CA TYR A 350 13.25 17.46 -9.93
C TYR A 350 14.08 16.19 -9.93
N ALA A 351 13.39 15.05 -9.99
CA ALA A 351 13.99 13.75 -10.21
C ALA A 351 13.41 13.19 -11.52
N ILE A 352 14.27 12.55 -12.31
CA ILE A 352 13.87 11.74 -13.46
C ILE A 352 14.21 10.31 -13.05
N VAL A 353 13.20 9.45 -12.98
CA VAL A 353 13.30 8.04 -12.57
C VAL A 353 13.16 7.18 -13.81
#